data_AF-A2U3U9-F1
#
_entry.id   AF-A2U3U9-F1
#
_cell.length_a   1.000
_cell.length_b   1.000
_cell.length_c   1.000
_cell.angle_alpha   90.00
_cell.angle_beta   90.00
_cell.angle_gamma   90.00
#
_symmetry.space_group_name_H-M   'P 1'
#
loop_
_entity.id
_entity.type
_entity.pdbx_description
1 polymer ?
#
loop_
_entity_poly.entity_id
_entity_poly.type
_entity_poly.pdbx_seq_one_letter_code
_entity_poly.pdbx_strand_id
1 'polypeptide(L)'
;MKKLSFNSRKLLFAVSNIERKHKVITYASLLFLTISTYFLRTENQRVKVDYAIVKERNLNLKQNMVIFNRSYEEFPLPVWQKVKRGNEFIMQYTNPAFVKEFGHFFNNDQYLVIGKNNFELWPKKSAQIFYENDIAVSITGTTLTTTEEFLDKSGAPINGHVLKWRSIRDNKDTLVYGMVQRITKIKK
;
A
#
# COMPACT_ATOMS: atom_id res chain seq x y z
N MET A 1 13.53 86.60 -0.65
CA MET A 1 13.97 85.20 -0.47
C MET A 1 12.83 84.35 0.11
N LYS A 2 11.86 83.93 -0.69
CA LYS A 2 10.79 83.00 -0.27
C LYS A 2 10.31 82.25 -1.50
N LYS A 3 10.68 80.97 -1.66
CA LYS A 3 9.90 79.99 -2.49
C LYS A 3 10.38 78.53 -2.51
N LEU A 4 11.28 78.10 -1.63
CA LEU A 4 11.75 76.69 -1.61
C LEU A 4 11.08 75.80 -0.52
N SER A 5 10.26 76.33 0.37
CA SER A 5 9.70 75.54 1.50
C SER A 5 8.34 74.88 1.27
N PHE A 6 7.58 75.28 0.24
CA PHE A 6 6.19 74.82 0.08
C PHE A 6 6.08 73.46 -0.64
N ASN A 7 7.03 73.14 -1.54
CA ASN A 7 7.04 71.87 -2.28
C ASN A 7 7.73 70.73 -1.51
N SER A 8 8.73 71.03 -0.68
CA SER A 8 9.43 70.04 0.14
C SER A 8 8.53 69.42 1.20
N ARG A 9 7.64 70.21 1.83
CA ARG A 9 6.62 69.67 2.76
C ARG A 9 5.66 68.71 2.07
N LYS A 10 5.10 69.07 0.90
CA LYS A 10 4.21 68.16 0.14
C LYS A 10 4.90 66.85 -0.25
N LEU A 11 6.17 66.93 -0.65
CA LEU A 11 6.96 65.77 -1.03
C LEU A 11 7.26 64.86 0.18
N LEU A 12 7.64 65.44 1.32
CA LEU A 12 7.81 64.70 2.59
C LEU A 12 6.50 64.04 3.06
N PHE A 13 5.36 64.74 2.94
CA PHE A 13 4.05 64.16 3.24
C PHE A 13 3.68 63.01 2.31
N ALA A 14 4.00 63.11 1.01
CA ALA A 14 3.75 62.05 0.05
C ALA A 14 4.62 60.81 0.34
N VAL A 15 5.92 61.00 0.60
CA VAL A 15 6.85 59.92 0.98
C VAL A 15 6.40 59.25 2.28
N SER A 16 6.06 60.03 3.31
CA SER A 16 5.55 59.50 4.59
C SER A 16 4.26 58.68 4.43
N ASN A 17 3.33 59.12 3.58
CA ASN A 17 2.12 58.36 3.28
C ASN A 17 2.41 57.04 2.53
N ILE A 18 3.37 57.05 1.60
CA ILE A 18 3.79 55.84 0.88
C ILE A 18 4.44 54.85 1.86
N GLU A 19 5.35 55.31 2.73
CA GLU A 19 5.97 54.48 3.75
C GLU A 19 4.92 53.88 4.71
N ARG A 20 3.96 54.70 5.16
CA ARG A 20 2.87 54.23 6.02
C ARG A 20 2.03 53.16 5.31
N LYS A 21 1.64 53.37 4.05
CA LYS A 21 0.90 52.38 3.26
C LYS A 21 1.70 51.09 3.08
N HIS A 22 3.00 51.19 2.78
CA HIS A 22 3.87 50.03 2.65
C HIS A 22 3.96 49.25 3.96
N LYS A 23 4.16 49.93 5.11
CA LYS A 23 4.15 49.30 6.44
C LYS A 23 2.83 48.57 6.72
N VAL A 24 1.68 49.19 6.40
CA VAL A 24 0.36 48.55 6.57
C VAL A 24 0.23 47.30 5.71
N ILE A 25 0.65 47.35 4.44
CA ILE A 25 0.64 46.18 3.55
C ILE A 25 1.54 45.07 4.09
N THR A 26 2.75 45.41 4.53
CA THR A 26 3.69 44.42 5.09
C THR A 26 3.14 43.75 6.34
N TYR A 27 2.56 44.51 7.27
CA TYR A 27 1.95 43.93 8.48
C TYR A 27 0.70 43.09 8.16
N ALA A 28 -0.14 43.51 7.21
CA ALA A 28 -1.28 42.73 6.77
C ALA A 28 -0.84 41.41 6.11
N SER A 29 0.18 41.44 5.26
CA SER A 29 0.76 40.25 4.63
C SER A 29 1.39 39.31 5.65
N LEU A 30 2.12 39.84 6.65
CA LEU A 30 2.69 39.04 7.74
C LEU A 30 1.60 38.39 8.59
N LEU A 31 0.54 39.12 8.91
CA LEU A 31 -0.60 38.58 9.66
C LEU A 31 -1.28 37.46 8.86
N PHE A 32 -1.56 37.68 7.57
CA PHE A 32 -2.13 36.68 6.68
C PHE A 32 -1.25 35.43 6.59
N LEU A 33 0.07 35.60 6.44
CA LEU A 33 1.02 34.49 6.41
C LEU A 33 1.04 33.73 7.73
N THR A 34 1.00 34.43 8.86
CA THR A 34 1.00 33.83 10.20
C THR A 34 -0.25 32.99 10.42
N ILE A 35 -1.43 33.53 10.06
CA ILE A 35 -2.71 32.82 10.16
C ILE A 35 -2.71 31.60 9.23
N SER A 36 -2.27 31.75 7.99
CA SER A 36 -2.19 30.64 7.03
C SER A 36 -1.24 29.54 7.51
N THR A 37 -0.08 29.91 8.04
CA THR A 37 0.92 28.97 8.58
C THR A 37 0.37 28.25 9.81
N TYR A 38 -0.38 28.95 10.66
CA TYR A 38 -1.03 28.35 11.82
C TYR A 38 -2.06 27.29 11.40
N PHE A 39 -2.95 27.61 10.46
CA PHE A 39 -3.93 26.65 9.93
C PHE A 39 -3.24 25.44 9.29
N LEU A 40 -2.26 25.67 8.42
CA LEU A 40 -1.47 24.60 7.79
C LEU A 40 -0.79 23.69 8.81
N ARG A 41 -0.25 24.26 9.88
CA ARG A 41 0.38 23.47 10.96
C ARG A 41 -0.64 22.59 11.66
N THR A 42 -1.81 23.13 12.01
CA THR A 42 -2.87 22.39 12.68
C THR A 42 -3.43 21.27 11.80
N GLU A 43 -3.68 21.54 10.51
CA GLU A 43 -4.11 20.52 9.55
C GLU A 43 -3.07 19.41 9.40
N ASN A 44 -1.78 19.78 9.27
CA ASN A 44 -0.70 18.81 9.18
C ASN A 44 -0.58 17.93 10.44
N GLN A 45 -0.76 18.52 11.63
CA GLN A 45 -0.82 17.75 12.87
C GLN A 45 -1.99 16.77 12.89
N ARG A 46 -3.18 17.19 12.43
CA ARG A 46 -4.34 16.30 12.34
C ARG A 46 -4.09 15.14 11.37
N VAL A 47 -3.58 15.43 10.17
CA VAL A 47 -3.24 14.40 9.16
C VAL A 47 -2.22 13.40 9.70
N LYS A 48 -1.23 13.84 10.48
CA LYS A 48 -0.26 12.94 11.13
C LYS A 48 -0.92 11.99 12.12
N VAL A 49 -1.86 12.48 12.92
CA VAL A 49 -2.62 11.65 13.87
C VAL A 49 -3.50 10.64 13.13
N ASP A 50 -4.27 11.10 12.15
CA ASP A 50 -5.15 10.24 11.35
C ASP A 50 -4.36 9.15 10.62
N TYR A 51 -3.20 9.50 10.06
CA TYR A 51 -2.29 8.55 9.43
C TYR A 51 -1.79 7.50 10.43
N ALA A 52 -1.38 7.91 11.63
CA ALA A 52 -0.93 6.97 12.67
C ALA A 52 -2.05 5.99 13.07
N ILE A 53 -3.27 6.49 13.27
CA ILE A 53 -4.45 5.67 13.60
C ILE A 53 -4.74 4.66 12.49
N VAL A 54 -4.75 5.11 11.22
CA VAL A 54 -5.00 4.21 10.08
C VAL A 54 -3.91 3.16 9.96
N LYS A 55 -2.64 3.54 10.17
CA LYS A 55 -1.51 2.62 10.13
C LYS A 55 -1.63 1.54 11.21
N GLU A 56 -1.99 1.92 12.42
CA GLU A 56 -2.21 0.99 13.54
C GLU A 56 -3.39 0.06 13.28
N ARG A 57 -4.53 0.59 12.83
CA ARG A 57 -5.70 -0.22 12.47
C ARG A 57 -5.37 -1.23 11.37
N ASN A 58 -4.61 -0.84 10.35
CA ASN A 58 -4.18 -1.74 9.29
C ASN A 58 -3.29 -2.87 9.83
N LEU A 59 -2.33 -2.55 10.70
CA LEU A 59 -1.49 -3.56 11.36
C LEU A 59 -2.33 -4.56 12.16
N ASN A 60 -3.27 -4.08 12.97
CA ASN A 60 -4.17 -4.92 13.76
C ASN A 60 -5.03 -5.83 12.87
N LEU A 61 -5.56 -5.30 11.76
CA LEU A 61 -6.32 -6.11 10.80
C LEU A 61 -5.47 -7.23 10.20
N LYS A 62 -4.23 -6.92 9.81
CA LYS A 62 -3.29 -7.93 9.27
C LYS A 62 -2.96 -9.01 10.30
N GLN A 63 -2.75 -8.64 11.56
CA GLN A 63 -2.55 -9.60 12.66
C GLN A 63 -3.78 -10.48 12.89
N ASN A 64 -4.98 -9.90 12.89
CA ASN A 64 -6.22 -10.65 13.02
C ASN A 64 -6.41 -11.67 11.89
N MET A 65 -5.99 -11.35 10.67
CA MET A 65 -6.03 -12.29 9.54
C MET A 65 -5.13 -13.51 9.76
N VAL A 66 -3.96 -13.33 10.37
CA VAL A 66 -3.07 -14.45 10.74
C VAL A 66 -3.69 -15.28 11.86
N ILE A 67 -4.22 -14.63 12.92
CA ILE A 67 -4.88 -15.32 14.04
C ILE A 67 -6.09 -16.14 13.56
N PHE A 68 -6.89 -15.59 12.66
CA PHE A 68 -8.03 -16.29 12.06
C PHE A 68 -7.60 -17.58 11.34
N ASN A 69 -6.42 -17.57 10.71
CA ASN A 69 -5.85 -18.70 9.99
C ASN A 69 -4.84 -19.52 10.81
N ARG A 70 -4.85 -19.40 12.14
CA ARG A 70 -3.88 -20.06 13.05
C ARG A 70 -3.71 -21.56 12.82
N SER A 71 -4.73 -22.26 12.31
CA SER A 71 -4.65 -23.69 11.99
C SER A 71 -3.63 -24.00 10.90
N TYR A 72 -3.29 -23.03 10.06
CA TYR A 72 -2.29 -23.17 9.00
C TYR A 72 -0.88 -22.74 9.40
N GLU A 73 -0.71 -22.09 10.56
CA GLU A 73 0.61 -21.61 11.01
C GLU A 73 1.61 -22.76 11.21
N GLU A 74 1.14 -23.89 11.73
CA GLU A 74 1.96 -25.10 11.94
C GLU A 74 1.87 -26.08 10.76
N PHE A 75 1.09 -25.75 9.72
CA PHE A 75 0.91 -26.64 8.58
C PHE A 75 2.21 -26.73 7.75
N PRO A 76 2.71 -27.94 7.47
CA PRO A 76 4.07 -28.11 6.95
C PRO A 76 4.25 -27.71 5.48
N LEU A 77 3.15 -27.61 4.72
CA LEU A 77 3.20 -27.23 3.31
C LEU A 77 2.90 -25.74 3.12
N PRO A 78 3.48 -25.09 2.11
CA PRO A 78 3.15 -23.72 1.75
C PRO A 78 1.67 -23.57 1.40
N VAL A 79 0.97 -22.66 2.08
CA VAL A 79 -0.46 -22.37 1.88
C VAL A 79 -0.67 -20.86 1.76
N TRP A 80 -1.61 -20.47 0.91
CA TRP A 80 -2.07 -19.09 0.81
C TRP A 80 -3.59 -19.01 0.59
N GLN A 81 -4.13 -17.83 0.88
CA GLN A 81 -5.51 -17.48 0.61
C GLN A 81 -5.55 -16.12 -0.08
N LYS A 82 -6.34 -16.03 -1.15
CA LYS A 82 -6.68 -14.79 -1.84
C LYS A 82 -8.17 -14.56 -1.82
N VAL A 83 -8.57 -13.30 -1.93
CA VAL A 83 -9.97 -12.92 -2.18
C VAL A 83 -10.07 -12.23 -3.53
N LYS A 84 -11.12 -12.57 -4.29
CA LYS A 84 -11.42 -11.90 -5.55
C LYS A 84 -12.08 -10.54 -5.28
N ARG A 85 -11.55 -9.49 -5.91
CA ARG A 85 -12.07 -8.11 -5.88
C ARG A 85 -12.08 -7.58 -7.31
N GLY A 86 -13.25 -7.58 -7.95
CA GLY A 86 -13.35 -7.26 -9.37
C GLY A 86 -12.48 -8.20 -10.22
N ASN A 87 -11.50 -7.63 -10.91
CA ASN A 87 -10.53 -8.34 -11.75
C ASN A 87 -9.20 -8.61 -11.04
N GLU A 88 -9.14 -8.50 -9.71
CA GLU A 88 -7.92 -8.74 -8.94
C GLU A 88 -8.12 -9.85 -7.91
N PHE A 89 -7.01 -10.53 -7.61
CA PHE A 89 -6.92 -11.48 -6.50
C PHE A 89 -5.98 -10.92 -5.46
N ILE A 90 -6.56 -10.50 -4.34
CA ILE A 90 -5.84 -9.84 -3.25
C ILE A 90 -5.45 -10.88 -2.21
N MET A 91 -4.16 -10.94 -1.90
CA MET A 91 -3.64 -11.85 -0.87
C MET A 91 -4.21 -11.48 0.50
N GLN A 92 -4.76 -12.47 1.19
CA GLN A 92 -5.36 -12.33 2.51
C GLN A 92 -4.51 -13.00 3.60
N TYR A 93 -3.83 -14.09 3.24
CA TYR A 93 -3.04 -14.88 4.18
C TYR A 93 -2.01 -15.75 3.45
N THR A 94 -0.88 -15.99 4.10
CA THR A 94 0.13 -16.99 3.75
C THR A 94 0.67 -17.59 5.03
N ASN A 95 0.95 -18.90 5.06
CA ASN A 95 1.51 -19.51 6.26
C ASN A 95 3.05 -19.41 6.34
N PRO A 96 3.67 -19.73 7.49
CA PRO A 96 5.13 -19.69 7.65
C PRO A 96 5.89 -20.57 6.67
N ALA A 97 5.35 -21.74 6.30
CA ALA A 97 5.97 -22.61 5.28
C ALA A 97 6.05 -21.91 3.92
N PHE A 98 5.03 -21.13 3.54
CA PHE A 98 5.03 -20.31 2.34
C PHE A 98 6.08 -19.20 2.40
N VAL A 99 6.19 -18.50 3.52
CA VAL A 99 7.22 -17.47 3.72
C VAL A 99 8.62 -18.07 3.69
N LYS A 100 8.83 -19.26 4.25
CA LYS A 100 10.13 -19.93 4.25
C LYS A 100 10.65 -20.21 2.83
N GLU A 101 9.75 -20.66 1.95
CA GLU A 101 10.09 -20.99 0.56
C GLU A 101 10.16 -19.75 -0.32
N PHE A 102 9.14 -18.88 -0.26
CA PHE A 102 8.95 -17.79 -1.22
C PHE A 102 9.15 -16.38 -0.65
N GLY A 103 9.42 -16.25 0.65
CA GLY A 103 9.52 -14.99 1.38
C GLY A 103 10.59 -14.03 0.86
N HIS A 104 11.57 -14.52 0.11
CA HIS A 104 12.61 -13.71 -0.50
C HIS A 104 12.07 -12.64 -1.48
N PHE A 105 10.84 -12.80 -1.99
CA PHE A 105 10.15 -11.77 -2.79
C PHE A 105 9.57 -10.60 -1.98
N PHE A 106 9.38 -10.78 -0.67
CA PHE A 106 8.64 -9.85 0.18
C PHE A 106 9.26 -9.73 1.57
N ASN A 107 10.60 -9.66 1.62
CA ASN A 107 11.40 -9.46 2.84
C ASN A 107 11.16 -10.47 3.97
N ASN A 108 10.74 -11.69 3.61
CA ASN A 108 10.41 -12.78 4.55
C ASN A 108 9.38 -12.37 5.63
N ASP A 109 8.46 -11.46 5.29
CA ASP A 109 7.42 -11.00 6.20
C ASP A 109 6.02 -11.30 5.63
N GLN A 110 5.29 -12.19 6.30
CA GLN A 110 3.91 -12.54 5.94
C GLN A 110 2.97 -11.32 5.92
N TYR A 111 3.23 -10.28 6.69
CA TYR A 111 2.37 -9.10 6.73
C TYR A 111 2.56 -8.21 5.50
N LEU A 112 3.69 -8.31 4.80
CA LEU A 112 3.96 -7.54 3.59
C LEU A 112 3.25 -8.11 2.36
N VAL A 113 2.88 -9.39 2.36
CA VAL A 113 2.06 -9.99 1.29
C VAL A 113 0.59 -9.63 1.40
N ILE A 114 0.05 -9.50 2.62
CA ILE A 114 -1.38 -9.21 2.84
C ILE A 114 -1.78 -7.86 2.23
N GLY A 115 -2.81 -7.89 1.40
CA GLY A 115 -3.38 -6.73 0.70
C GLY A 115 -2.83 -6.49 -0.70
N LYS A 116 -1.82 -7.27 -1.14
CA LYS A 116 -1.22 -7.13 -2.47
C LYS A 116 -1.81 -8.11 -3.48
N ASN A 117 -1.83 -7.73 -4.75
CA ASN A 117 -2.19 -8.60 -5.86
C ASN A 117 -0.96 -9.38 -6.40
N ASN A 118 -1.20 -10.28 -7.36
CA ASN A 118 -0.12 -11.10 -7.95
C ASN A 118 0.97 -10.27 -8.64
N PHE A 119 0.61 -9.18 -9.32
CA PHE A 119 1.53 -8.35 -10.10
C PHE A 119 2.37 -7.42 -9.22
N GLU A 120 1.92 -7.11 -8.01
CA GLU A 120 2.70 -6.40 -6.99
C GLU A 120 3.70 -7.29 -6.27
N LEU A 121 3.48 -8.60 -6.26
CA LEU A 121 4.26 -9.57 -5.48
C LEU A 121 5.28 -10.35 -6.31
N TRP A 122 4.97 -10.60 -7.58
CA TRP A 122 5.70 -11.57 -8.38
C TRP A 122 6.16 -10.98 -9.71
N PRO A 123 7.24 -11.53 -10.31
CA PRO A 123 7.60 -11.21 -11.68
C PRO A 123 6.42 -11.44 -12.63
N LYS A 124 6.30 -10.58 -13.65
CA LYS A 124 5.14 -10.53 -14.55
C LYS A 124 4.73 -11.90 -15.13
N LYS A 125 5.71 -12.74 -15.50
CA LYS A 125 5.45 -14.09 -16.04
C LYS A 125 4.73 -14.98 -15.02
N SER A 126 5.29 -15.13 -13.82
CA SER A 126 4.67 -15.93 -12.75
C SER A 126 3.35 -15.32 -12.28
N ALA A 127 3.30 -13.98 -12.13
CA ALA A 127 2.07 -13.26 -11.75
C ALA A 127 0.89 -13.56 -12.70
N GLN A 128 1.17 -13.57 -14.01
CA GLN A 128 0.18 -13.88 -15.03
C GLN A 128 -0.32 -15.34 -14.92
N ILE A 129 0.59 -16.30 -14.79
CA ILE A 129 0.23 -17.73 -14.61
C ILE A 129 -0.65 -17.90 -13.38
N PHE A 130 -0.27 -17.28 -12.25
CA PHE A 130 -1.04 -17.36 -11.01
C PHE A 130 -2.44 -16.76 -11.20
N TYR A 131 -2.53 -15.60 -11.86
CA TYR A 131 -3.79 -14.93 -12.13
C TYR A 131 -4.72 -15.77 -12.99
N GLU A 132 -4.23 -16.35 -14.08
CA GLU A 132 -5.02 -17.20 -14.98
C GLU A 132 -5.56 -18.43 -14.25
N ASN A 133 -4.72 -19.09 -13.46
CA ASN A 133 -5.13 -20.25 -12.66
C ASN A 133 -6.12 -19.87 -11.54
N ASP A 134 -5.93 -18.71 -10.90
CA ASP A 134 -6.86 -18.19 -9.88
C ASP A 134 -8.22 -17.83 -10.51
N ILE A 135 -8.22 -17.23 -11.71
CA ILE A 135 -9.44 -17.00 -12.50
C ILE A 135 -10.16 -18.31 -12.78
N ALA A 136 -9.44 -19.31 -13.33
CA ALA A 136 -10.04 -20.57 -13.72
C ALA A 136 -10.79 -21.20 -12.55
N VAL A 137 -10.13 -21.33 -11.40
CA VAL A 137 -10.73 -21.87 -10.15
C VAL A 137 -11.88 -20.99 -9.65
N SER A 138 -11.76 -19.67 -9.75
CA SER A 138 -12.80 -18.75 -9.29
C SER A 138 -14.11 -18.87 -10.08
N ILE A 139 -14.00 -19.16 -11.38
CA ILE A 139 -15.13 -19.26 -12.32
C ILE A 139 -15.72 -20.67 -12.27
N THR A 140 -14.88 -21.71 -12.45
CA THR A 140 -15.37 -23.09 -12.53
C THR A 140 -15.83 -23.61 -11.19
N GLY A 141 -15.23 -23.12 -10.09
CA GLY A 141 -15.42 -23.67 -8.75
C GLY A 141 -14.85 -25.06 -8.55
N THR A 142 -14.21 -25.63 -9.57
CA THR A 142 -13.56 -26.94 -9.51
C THR A 142 -12.15 -26.80 -8.96
N THR A 143 -11.73 -27.79 -8.17
CA THR A 143 -10.35 -27.91 -7.74
C THR A 143 -9.42 -28.02 -8.96
N LEU A 144 -8.33 -27.26 -8.96
CA LEU A 144 -7.33 -27.24 -10.03
C LEU A 144 -6.00 -27.72 -9.47
N THR A 145 -5.44 -28.76 -10.08
CA THR A 145 -4.06 -29.18 -9.85
C THR A 145 -3.23 -28.79 -11.06
N THR A 146 -2.19 -28.00 -10.85
CA THR A 146 -1.36 -27.45 -11.93
C THR A 146 0.09 -27.38 -11.50
N THR A 147 0.99 -27.23 -12.47
CA THR A 147 2.41 -26.94 -12.20
C THR A 147 2.67 -25.49 -12.54
N GLU A 148 3.06 -24.70 -11.54
CA GLU A 148 3.36 -23.28 -11.71
C GLU A 148 4.86 -23.02 -11.56
N GLU A 149 5.40 -22.13 -12.38
CA GLU A 149 6.81 -21.73 -12.31
C GLU A 149 7.00 -20.65 -11.25
N PHE A 150 7.80 -20.98 -10.24
CA PHE A 150 8.28 -20.04 -9.23
C PHE A 150 9.79 -19.81 -9.44
N LEU A 151 10.33 -18.85 -8.72
CA LEU A 151 11.77 -18.64 -8.61
C LEU A 151 12.22 -18.99 -7.20
N ASP A 152 13.39 -19.61 -7.09
CA ASP A 152 14.03 -19.87 -5.81
C ASP A 152 14.83 -18.65 -5.32
N LYS A 153 15.45 -18.78 -4.14
CA LYS A 153 16.27 -17.72 -3.52
C LYS A 153 17.45 -17.24 -4.38
N SER A 154 17.90 -18.05 -5.33
CA SER A 154 18.97 -17.69 -6.27
C SER A 154 18.44 -17.04 -7.56
N GLY A 155 17.11 -16.94 -7.72
CA GLY A 155 16.45 -16.51 -8.94
C GLY A 155 16.35 -17.60 -10.01
N ALA A 156 16.68 -18.85 -9.68
CA ALA A 156 16.55 -19.97 -10.61
C ALA A 156 15.09 -20.47 -10.66
N PRO A 157 14.59 -20.86 -11.84
CA PRO A 157 13.21 -21.31 -11.97
C PRO A 157 13.02 -22.72 -11.37
N ILE A 158 11.94 -22.87 -10.62
CA ILE A 158 11.51 -24.11 -9.96
C ILE A 158 10.04 -24.37 -10.27
N ASN A 159 9.66 -25.64 -10.33
CA ASN A 159 8.27 -26.05 -10.56
C ASN A 159 7.58 -26.35 -9.23
N GLY A 160 6.53 -25.61 -8.91
CA GLY A 160 5.63 -25.90 -7.82
C GLY A 160 4.42 -26.68 -8.32
N HIS A 161 4.20 -27.88 -7.82
CA HIS A 161 2.94 -28.60 -8.01
C HIS A 161 1.91 -28.04 -7.04
N VAL A 162 0.94 -27.31 -7.58
CA VAL A 162 -0.01 -26.51 -6.83
C VAL A 162 -1.40 -27.12 -6.92
N LEU A 163 -2.05 -27.24 -5.77
CA LEU A 163 -3.48 -27.51 -5.66
C LEU A 163 -4.20 -26.22 -5.29
N LYS A 164 -5.21 -25.83 -6.07
CA LYS A 164 -6.04 -24.66 -5.81
C LYS A 164 -7.51 -25.05 -5.72
N TRP A 165 -8.25 -24.40 -4.84
CA TRP A 165 -9.69 -24.59 -4.73
C TRP A 165 -10.37 -23.28 -4.34
N ARG A 166 -11.68 -23.23 -4.60
CA ARG A 166 -12.52 -22.08 -4.30
C ARG A 166 -13.35 -22.33 -3.05
N SER A 167 -13.60 -21.26 -2.28
CA SER A 167 -14.69 -21.20 -1.32
C SER A 167 -15.50 -19.93 -1.55
N ILE A 168 -16.80 -19.97 -1.29
CA ILE A 168 -17.67 -18.78 -1.31
C ILE A 168 -18.07 -18.49 0.14
N ARG A 169 -17.65 -17.33 0.66
CA ARG A 169 -18.06 -16.87 1.99
C ARG A 169 -19.27 -15.95 1.87
N ASP A 170 -20.27 -16.18 2.71
CA ASP A 170 -21.47 -15.35 2.85
C ASP A 170 -22.22 -15.11 1.52
N ASN A 171 -22.14 -16.05 0.57
CA ASN A 171 -22.66 -15.93 -0.80
C ASN A 171 -22.17 -14.70 -1.58
N LYS A 172 -21.06 -14.08 -1.16
CA LYS A 172 -20.55 -12.83 -1.73
C LYS A 172 -19.08 -12.92 -2.07
N ASP A 173 -18.26 -13.36 -1.12
CA ASP A 173 -16.81 -13.32 -1.26
C ASP A 173 -16.30 -14.61 -1.88
N THR A 174 -15.73 -14.51 -3.08
CA THR A 174 -15.00 -15.62 -3.69
C THR A 174 -13.57 -15.65 -3.14
N LEU A 175 -13.28 -16.69 -2.37
CA LEU A 175 -11.95 -16.99 -1.84
C LEU A 175 -11.29 -18.06 -2.72
N VAL A 176 -10.01 -17.84 -3.04
CA VAL A 176 -9.17 -18.82 -3.71
C VAL A 176 -8.07 -19.24 -2.74
N TYR A 177 -8.06 -20.51 -2.41
CA TYR A 177 -7.02 -21.13 -1.61
C TYR A 177 -6.05 -21.84 -2.53
N GLY A 178 -4.79 -21.89 -2.10
CA GLY A 178 -3.78 -22.68 -2.79
C GLY A 178 -2.80 -23.30 -1.80
N MET A 179 -2.26 -24.44 -2.19
CA MET A 179 -1.16 -25.09 -1.50
C MET A 179 -0.12 -25.61 -2.50
N VAL A 180 1.16 -25.48 -2.16
CA VAL A 180 2.23 -26.15 -2.90
C VAL A 180 2.42 -27.54 -2.32
N GLN A 181 2.09 -28.57 -3.08
CA GLN A 181 2.20 -29.98 -2.66
C GLN A 181 3.63 -30.49 -2.78
N ARG A 182 4.37 -30.03 -3.79
CA ARG A 182 5.74 -30.47 -4.06
C ARG A 182 6.47 -29.42 -4.89
N ILE A 183 7.76 -29.25 -4.63
CA ILE A 183 8.66 -28.44 -5.44
C ILE A 183 9.66 -29.36 -6.17
N THR A 184 9.83 -29.14 -7.47
CA THR A 184 10.82 -29.86 -8.29
C THR A 184 11.73 -28.86 -9.01
N LYS A 185 13.01 -29.19 -9.14
CA LYS A 185 13.96 -28.38 -9.91
C LYS A 185 13.73 -28.62 -11.40
N ILE A 186 13.78 -27.55 -12.18
CA ILE A 186 13.81 -27.67 -13.65
C ILE A 186 15.20 -28.21 -14.01
N LYS A 187 15.26 -29.45 -14.51
CA LYS A 187 16.51 -29.98 -15.06
C LYS A 187 16.82 -29.19 -16.32
N LYS A 188 18.00 -28.57 -16.35
CA LYS A 188 18.59 -28.02 -17.58
C LYS A 188 18.94 -29.15 -18.53
#